data_AF-A0A327Z5U9-F1
#
_entry.id   AF-A0A327Z5U9-F1
#
_cell.length_a   1.000
_cell.length_b   1.000
_cell.length_c   1.000
_cell.angle_alpha   90.00
_cell.angle_beta   90.00
_cell.angle_gamma   90.00
#
_symmetry.space_group_name_H-M   'P 1'
#
loop_
_entity.id
_entity.type
_entity.pdbx_description
1 polymer ?
#
loop_
_entity_poly.entity_id
_entity_poly.type
_entity_poly.pdbx_seq_one_letter_code
_entity_poly.pdbx_strand_id
1 'polypeptide(L)'
;MSVGAWFRTDFDEPSVPAALPMELTSGMHPSLTIVDQMVRGRGIIGRITGDFGAVAVKVAGTGGPVRVTVSIGLDEISTRWWADRVRPSRTTPELPRLVVLRAQGRIRGSVVLARRQGWRGAASAEATLSFDLAEGELDSDGLLMVELGETPPPSWATGRLSTRPVVGLRFNSIAVHTTSVSAPATVSTGSTGCDFAVLQPGAALVQRLSTQVVPAAPPLPLTPRNRFTRRRPARAAFKVARAARRVAYRAMPARPGPLSGVLAADVMTGAPIDIEVSGDQLRLPGPIETPVLLGAVQAQPTLAWRLK
;
A
#
# COMPACT_ATOMS: atom_id res chain seq x y z
N MET A 1 -10.63 -16.44 31.32
CA MET A 1 -10.75 -14.99 31.64
C MET A 1 -10.16 -14.23 30.48
N SER A 2 -10.98 -13.58 29.67
CA SER A 2 -10.56 -12.92 28.42
C SER A 2 -9.90 -11.57 28.72
N VAL A 3 -8.64 -11.42 28.32
CA VAL A 3 -7.93 -10.13 28.32
C VAL A 3 -8.63 -9.23 27.29
N GLY A 4 -9.42 -8.26 27.76
CA GLY A 4 -10.19 -7.36 26.88
C GLY A 4 -11.45 -6.74 27.53
N ALA A 5 -11.90 -7.25 28.68
CA ALA A 5 -13.07 -6.70 29.37
C ALA A 5 -12.81 -5.38 30.13
N TRP A 6 -11.57 -4.89 30.20
CA TRP A 6 -11.15 -3.84 31.14
C TRP A 6 -11.26 -2.41 30.61
N PHE A 7 -11.72 -2.22 29.36
CA PHE A 7 -11.92 -0.90 28.74
C PHE A 7 -13.24 -0.78 27.98
N ARG A 8 -14.29 -1.53 28.37
CA ARG A 8 -15.63 -1.29 27.82
C ARG A 8 -16.32 -0.22 28.64
N THR A 9 -16.68 0.88 28.00
CA THR A 9 -17.65 1.80 28.56
C THR A 9 -19.06 1.22 28.36
N ASP A 10 -20.02 1.61 29.18
CA ASP A 10 -21.42 1.21 29.04
C ASP A 10 -22.05 1.64 27.69
N PHE A 11 -21.35 2.48 26.92
CA PHE A 11 -21.74 2.97 25.62
C PHE A 11 -21.20 2.14 24.45
N ASP A 12 -20.32 1.16 24.70
CA ASP A 12 -19.72 0.34 23.66
C ASP A 12 -20.61 -0.85 23.31
N GLU A 13 -21.26 -0.78 22.14
CA GLU A 13 -22.03 -1.90 21.58
C GLU A 13 -21.17 -3.18 21.52
N PRO A 14 -21.72 -4.35 21.91
CA PRO A 14 -20.98 -5.60 21.81
C PRO A 14 -20.60 -5.87 20.37
N SER A 15 -19.31 -6.15 20.13
CA SER A 15 -18.86 -6.60 18.83
C SER A 15 -19.53 -7.91 18.45
N VAL A 16 -20.10 -7.97 17.25
CA VAL A 16 -20.71 -9.19 16.71
C VAL A 16 -19.67 -9.92 15.86
N PRO A 17 -19.23 -11.13 16.24
CA PRO A 17 -18.29 -11.91 15.41
C PRO A 17 -18.86 -12.15 14.01
N ALA A 18 -18.05 -11.94 12.98
CA ALA A 18 -18.42 -12.25 11.60
C ALA A 18 -18.21 -13.73 11.31
N ALA A 19 -19.21 -14.41 10.74
CA ALA A 19 -19.07 -15.79 10.26
C ALA A 19 -18.12 -15.87 9.07
N LEU A 20 -17.37 -16.97 8.94
CA LEU A 20 -16.54 -17.25 7.77
C LEU A 20 -17.33 -17.95 6.65
N PRO A 21 -17.04 -17.67 5.37
CA PRO A 21 -16.13 -16.63 4.89
C PRO A 21 -16.71 -15.23 5.11
N MET A 22 -15.85 -14.23 5.27
CA MET A 22 -16.29 -12.84 5.45
C MET A 22 -15.58 -11.87 4.51
N GLU A 23 -16.27 -10.76 4.20
CA GLU A 23 -15.68 -9.60 3.53
C GLU A 23 -16.11 -8.32 4.26
N LEU A 24 -15.13 -7.61 4.80
CA LEU A 24 -15.30 -6.32 5.44
C LEU A 24 -15.01 -5.22 4.42
N THR A 25 -16.00 -4.41 4.08
CA THR A 25 -15.86 -3.28 3.13
C THR A 25 -16.21 -1.91 3.74
N SER A 26 -16.65 -1.90 4.99
CA SER A 26 -17.14 -0.69 5.68
C SER A 26 -16.59 -0.60 7.10
N GLY A 27 -16.22 0.61 7.51
CA GLY A 27 -15.85 0.93 8.88
C GLY A 27 -17.02 0.89 9.85
N MET A 28 -18.25 0.75 9.36
CA MET A 28 -19.45 0.65 10.19
C MET A 28 -19.86 -0.81 10.47
N HIS A 29 -19.07 -1.78 10.03
CA HIS A 29 -19.40 -3.19 10.23
C HIS A 29 -19.33 -3.57 11.72
N PRO A 30 -20.32 -4.31 12.26
CA PRO A 30 -20.41 -4.61 13.70
C PRO A 30 -19.30 -5.54 14.22
N SER A 31 -18.61 -6.26 13.33
CA SER A 31 -17.44 -7.07 13.70
C SER A 31 -16.14 -6.28 13.83
N LEU A 32 -16.10 -5.02 13.39
CA LEU A 32 -14.91 -4.17 13.47
C LEU A 32 -14.81 -3.52 14.85
N THR A 33 -13.95 -4.07 15.71
CA THR A 33 -13.88 -3.76 17.14
C THR A 33 -12.89 -2.65 17.45
N ILE A 34 -11.71 -2.68 16.82
CA ILE A 34 -10.65 -1.69 17.03
C ILE A 34 -10.39 -0.99 15.71
N VAL A 35 -10.29 0.34 15.77
CA VAL A 35 -9.82 1.19 14.69
C VAL A 35 -8.90 2.23 15.31
N ASP A 36 -7.60 2.11 15.09
CA ASP A 36 -6.59 2.96 15.69
C ASP A 36 -5.87 3.81 14.63
N GLN A 37 -5.60 5.07 14.99
CA GLN A 37 -5.03 6.13 14.14
C GLN A 37 -5.72 6.28 12.78
N MET A 38 -7.01 5.95 12.76
CA MET A 38 -7.83 5.86 11.57
C MET A 38 -9.22 6.47 11.78
N VAL A 39 -9.78 7.01 10.70
CA VAL A 39 -11.17 7.46 10.66
C VAL A 39 -12.00 6.44 9.87
N ARG A 40 -13.03 5.86 10.52
CA ARG A 40 -13.96 4.89 9.92
C ARG A 40 -14.63 5.47 8.67
N GLY A 41 -14.80 4.63 7.65
CA GLY A 41 -15.51 4.98 6.41
C GLY A 41 -16.86 4.27 6.28
N ARG A 42 -17.79 4.84 5.52
CA ARG A 42 -19.06 4.17 5.20
C ARG A 42 -18.97 3.24 3.98
N GLY A 43 -18.14 3.58 2.99
CA GLY A 43 -17.90 2.79 1.78
C GLY A 43 -16.47 2.26 1.64
N ILE A 44 -15.71 2.32 2.72
CA ILE A 44 -14.36 1.75 2.92
C ILE A 44 -14.24 1.43 4.41
N ILE A 45 -13.27 0.63 4.82
CA ILE A 45 -13.00 0.37 6.24
C ILE A 45 -12.59 1.66 6.96
N GLY A 46 -11.57 2.36 6.47
CA GLY A 46 -11.14 3.60 7.09
C GLY A 46 -9.94 4.24 6.43
N ARG A 47 -9.67 5.47 6.83
CA ARG A 47 -8.55 6.29 6.35
C ARG A 47 -7.53 6.50 7.45
N ILE A 48 -6.26 6.32 7.13
CA ILE A 48 -5.16 6.50 8.08
C ILE A 48 -4.86 7.99 8.23
N THR A 49 -4.85 8.46 9.48
CA THR A 49 -4.60 9.86 9.83
C THR A 49 -3.34 10.06 10.67
N GLY A 50 -2.72 8.98 11.16
CA GLY A 50 -1.48 9.04 11.92
C GLY A 50 -0.36 8.18 11.34
N ASP A 51 0.60 7.80 12.18
CA ASP A 51 1.88 7.20 11.78
C ASP A 51 1.80 5.67 11.58
N PHE A 52 0.66 5.07 11.89
CA PHE A 52 0.23 3.74 11.47
C PHE A 52 -1.29 3.72 11.31
N GLY A 53 -1.85 2.60 10.84
CA GLY A 53 -3.29 2.37 10.90
C GLY A 53 -3.59 0.91 11.19
N ALA A 54 -4.36 0.66 12.24
CA ALA A 54 -4.69 -0.70 12.68
C ALA A 54 -6.20 -0.91 12.76
N VAL A 55 -6.62 -2.10 12.37
CA VAL A 55 -8.00 -2.56 12.47
C VAL A 55 -8.03 -3.94 13.10
N ALA A 56 -8.95 -4.16 14.04
CA ALA A 56 -9.20 -5.49 14.59
C ALA A 56 -10.64 -5.93 14.32
N VAL A 57 -10.79 -7.15 13.83
CA VAL A 57 -12.06 -7.73 13.39
C VAL A 57 -12.33 -8.98 14.21
N LYS A 58 -13.51 -9.07 14.79
CA LYS A 58 -13.97 -10.29 15.47
C LYS A 58 -14.51 -11.27 14.43
N VAL A 59 -13.93 -12.45 14.37
CA VAL A 59 -14.25 -13.51 13.41
C VAL A 59 -14.72 -14.74 14.18
N ALA A 60 -15.79 -15.38 13.72
CA ALA A 60 -16.29 -16.61 14.32
C ALA A 60 -15.58 -17.84 13.71
N GLY A 61 -15.21 -18.80 14.57
CA GLY A 61 -14.90 -20.17 14.16
C GLY A 61 -13.50 -20.39 13.56
N THR A 62 -12.43 -20.07 14.29
CA THR A 62 -11.08 -19.99 13.71
C THR A 62 -10.10 -21.04 14.23
N GLY A 63 -10.59 -22.24 14.55
CA GLY A 63 -9.74 -23.38 14.94
C GLY A 63 -8.94 -24.02 13.78
N GLY A 64 -8.85 -23.37 12.62
CA GLY A 64 -8.17 -23.88 11.43
C GLY A 64 -7.51 -22.76 10.63
N PRO A 65 -6.65 -23.08 9.64
CA PRO A 65 -5.93 -22.07 8.87
C PRO A 65 -6.86 -21.22 8.01
N VAL A 66 -6.53 -19.94 7.86
CA VAL A 66 -7.31 -18.97 7.09
C VAL A 66 -6.44 -18.15 6.15
N ARG A 67 -6.99 -17.81 4.98
CA ARG A 67 -6.42 -16.83 4.06
C ARG A 67 -7.05 -15.47 4.30
N VAL A 68 -6.21 -14.47 4.50
CA VAL A 68 -6.60 -13.08 4.67
C VAL A 68 -6.16 -12.28 3.45
N THR A 69 -7.11 -11.55 2.85
CA THR A 69 -6.87 -10.68 1.70
C THR A 69 -7.19 -9.25 2.07
N VAL A 70 -6.21 -8.37 1.96
CA VAL A 70 -6.32 -6.97 2.37
C VAL A 70 -6.14 -6.07 1.15
N SER A 71 -7.14 -5.26 0.87
CA SER A 71 -7.10 -4.24 -0.18
C SER A 71 -6.85 -2.87 0.43
N ILE A 72 -5.82 -2.19 -0.08
CA ILE A 72 -5.40 -0.88 0.39
C ILE A 72 -5.23 0.08 -0.78
N GLY A 73 -5.32 1.38 -0.50
CA GLY A 73 -5.16 2.38 -1.55
C GLY A 73 -4.69 3.74 -1.04
N LEU A 74 -4.19 4.55 -1.97
CA LEU A 74 -3.94 5.97 -1.74
C LEU A 74 -5.26 6.74 -1.71
N ASP A 75 -5.52 7.44 -0.61
CA ASP A 75 -6.70 8.30 -0.44
C ASP A 75 -6.34 9.77 -0.74
N GLU A 76 -6.99 10.35 -1.76
CA GLU A 76 -6.74 11.73 -2.15
C GLU A 76 -7.14 12.72 -1.05
N ILE A 77 -8.21 12.43 -0.29
CA ILE A 77 -8.75 13.34 0.73
C ILE A 77 -7.75 13.46 1.88
N SER A 78 -7.33 12.33 2.46
CA SER A 78 -6.35 12.31 3.54
C SER A 78 -4.98 12.80 3.08
N THR A 79 -4.55 12.47 1.86
CA THR A 79 -3.32 13.04 1.30
C THR A 79 -3.39 14.56 1.20
N ARG A 80 -4.51 15.11 0.72
CA ARG A 80 -4.72 16.56 0.60
C ARG A 80 -4.76 17.24 1.97
N TRP A 81 -5.49 16.65 2.91
CA TRP A 81 -5.60 17.13 4.29
C TRP A 81 -4.23 17.23 4.98
N TRP A 82 -3.36 16.25 4.74
CA TRP A 82 -1.99 16.26 5.25
C TRP A 82 -1.13 17.30 4.53
N ALA A 83 -1.16 17.32 3.19
CA ALA A 83 -0.38 18.28 2.40
C ALA A 83 -0.74 19.74 2.74
N ASP A 84 -2.00 20.04 3.04
CA ASP A 84 -2.41 21.37 3.48
C ASP A 84 -1.77 21.79 4.82
N ARG A 85 -1.45 20.84 5.71
CA ARG A 85 -0.81 21.09 7.01
C ARG A 85 0.69 21.24 6.91
N VAL A 86 1.36 20.33 6.20
CA VAL A 86 2.83 20.34 6.04
C VAL A 86 3.28 21.39 5.02
N ARG A 87 2.38 21.85 4.14
CA ARG A 87 2.62 22.93 3.16
C ARG A 87 3.87 22.70 2.30
N PRO A 88 3.98 21.56 1.61
CA PRO A 88 5.05 21.34 0.65
C PRO A 88 4.95 22.35 -0.52
N SER A 89 6.02 22.49 -1.29
CA SER A 89 5.97 23.29 -2.51
C SER A 89 4.91 22.74 -3.48
N ARG A 90 4.26 23.64 -4.23
CA ARG A 90 3.21 23.27 -5.21
C ARG A 90 3.74 22.40 -6.36
N THR A 91 5.05 22.37 -6.54
CA THR A 91 5.72 21.56 -7.56
C THR A 91 6.32 20.28 -7.00
N THR A 92 6.30 20.07 -5.68
CA THR A 92 6.82 18.85 -5.05
C THR A 92 6.01 17.64 -5.53
N PRO A 93 6.65 16.66 -6.20
CA PRO A 93 5.97 15.46 -6.64
C PRO A 93 5.56 14.61 -5.43
N GLU A 94 4.45 13.89 -5.56
CA GLU A 94 4.11 12.85 -4.59
C GLU A 94 5.06 11.66 -4.77
N LEU A 95 5.84 11.35 -3.75
CA LEU A 95 6.77 10.22 -3.75
C LEU A 95 6.04 8.88 -3.53
N PRO A 96 6.52 7.77 -4.12
CA PRO A 96 6.04 6.43 -3.82
C PRO A 96 6.11 6.11 -2.32
N ARG A 97 5.22 5.24 -1.87
CA ARG A 97 5.06 4.91 -0.46
C ARG A 97 5.25 3.42 -0.24
N LEU A 98 6.34 3.08 0.43
CA LEU A 98 6.60 1.72 0.91
C LEU A 98 5.87 1.55 2.25
N VAL A 99 4.94 0.59 2.32
CA VAL A 99 4.25 0.24 3.56
C VAL A 99 4.35 -1.25 3.83
N VAL A 100 4.44 -1.58 5.11
CA VAL A 100 4.43 -2.96 5.58
C VAL A 100 3.03 -3.30 6.09
N LEU A 101 2.58 -4.50 5.74
CA LEU A 101 1.36 -5.06 6.29
C LEU A 101 1.73 -6.06 7.39
N ARG A 102 1.19 -5.83 8.58
CA ARG A 102 1.31 -6.72 9.73
C ARG A 102 -0.02 -7.37 10.02
N ALA A 103 0.03 -8.62 10.48
CA ALA A 103 -1.10 -9.28 11.10
C ALA A 103 -0.60 -10.12 12.28
N GLN A 104 -1.29 -9.99 13.42
CA GLN A 104 -0.89 -10.60 14.68
C GLN A 104 0.56 -10.28 15.08
N GLY A 105 0.96 -9.02 14.95
CA GLY A 105 2.31 -8.54 15.30
C GLY A 105 3.43 -8.98 14.35
N ARG A 106 3.13 -9.79 13.33
CA ARG A 106 4.10 -10.27 12.34
C ARG A 106 3.90 -9.59 11.00
N ILE A 107 4.99 -9.34 10.27
CA ILE A 107 4.89 -8.84 8.89
C ILE A 107 4.49 -9.98 7.98
N ARG A 108 3.45 -9.72 7.18
CA ARG A 108 2.91 -10.68 6.23
C ARG A 108 3.22 -10.31 4.78
N GLY A 109 3.47 -9.03 4.53
CA GLY A 109 3.79 -8.53 3.21
C GLY A 109 4.15 -7.06 3.23
N SER A 110 4.47 -6.52 2.05
CA SER A 110 4.72 -5.10 1.88
C SER A 110 4.33 -4.66 0.47
N VAL A 111 3.96 -3.40 0.28
CA VAL A 111 3.69 -2.85 -1.05
C VAL A 111 4.34 -1.49 -1.23
N VAL A 112 4.60 -1.15 -2.49
CA VAL A 112 4.90 0.22 -2.90
C VAL A 112 3.72 0.77 -3.69
N LEU A 113 3.15 1.87 -3.22
CA LEU A 113 2.06 2.59 -3.88
C LEU A 113 2.57 3.92 -4.42
N ALA A 114 2.44 4.15 -5.74
CA ALA A 114 2.72 5.43 -6.35
C ALA A 114 1.52 5.94 -7.14
N ARG A 115 1.05 7.15 -6.82
CA ARG A 115 -0.01 7.80 -7.59
C ARG A 115 0.54 8.26 -8.94
N ARG A 116 -0.16 7.94 -10.02
CA ARG A 116 0.18 8.38 -11.37
C ARG A 116 -0.92 9.21 -12.00
N GLN A 117 -0.56 10.11 -12.92
CA GLN A 117 -1.58 10.84 -13.67
C GLN A 117 -2.24 9.93 -14.71
N GLY A 118 -3.51 9.57 -14.50
CA GLY A 118 -4.35 8.99 -15.53
C GLY A 118 -4.95 10.04 -16.48
N TRP A 119 -5.61 9.55 -17.53
CA TRP A 119 -6.25 10.38 -18.56
C TRP A 119 -7.37 11.27 -18.00
N ARG A 120 -8.14 10.78 -17.02
CA ARG A 120 -9.28 11.51 -16.42
C ARG A 120 -8.98 12.18 -15.07
N GLY A 121 -7.82 11.93 -14.48
CA GLY A 121 -7.44 12.40 -13.14
C GLY A 121 -6.19 11.65 -12.67
N ALA A 122 -5.75 11.84 -11.44
CA ALA A 122 -4.78 10.90 -10.88
C ALA A 122 -5.43 9.51 -10.82
N ALA A 123 -4.76 8.48 -11.35
CA ALA A 123 -5.19 7.10 -11.19
C ALA A 123 -5.06 6.74 -9.70
N SER A 124 -6.06 6.04 -9.15
CA SER A 124 -5.93 5.43 -7.84
C SER A 124 -4.74 4.47 -7.87
N ALA A 125 -3.89 4.53 -6.85
CA ALA A 125 -2.90 3.49 -6.61
C ALA A 125 -3.49 2.60 -5.52
N GLU A 126 -3.80 1.36 -5.91
CA GLU A 126 -4.37 0.35 -5.03
C GLU A 126 -3.52 -0.92 -5.15
N ALA A 127 -3.44 -1.64 -4.05
CA ALA A 127 -2.80 -2.94 -4.00
C ALA A 127 -3.62 -3.88 -3.15
N THR A 128 -3.56 -5.15 -3.51
CA THR A 128 -4.14 -6.24 -2.73
C THR A 128 -3.01 -7.15 -2.28
N LEU A 129 -2.98 -7.46 -0.99
CA LEU A 129 -2.07 -8.41 -0.37
C LEU A 129 -2.90 -9.58 0.16
N SER A 130 -2.56 -10.80 -0.23
CA SER A 130 -3.11 -12.02 0.36
C SER A 130 -2.02 -12.73 1.14
N PHE A 131 -2.33 -13.24 2.32
CA PHE A 131 -1.43 -14.05 3.14
C PHE A 131 -2.22 -15.07 3.96
N ASP A 132 -1.54 -16.10 4.43
CA ASP A 132 -2.16 -17.15 5.24
C ASP A 132 -1.80 -16.99 6.72
N LEU A 133 -2.77 -17.26 7.57
CA LEU A 133 -2.60 -17.48 9.01
C LEU A 133 -2.68 -18.97 9.27
N ALA A 134 -1.65 -19.50 9.96
CA ALA A 134 -1.63 -20.90 10.34
C ALA A 134 -2.72 -21.21 11.37
N GLU A 135 -3.00 -22.50 11.57
CA GLU A 135 -3.87 -22.95 12.65
C GLU A 135 -3.38 -22.41 14.01
N GLY A 136 -4.30 -21.85 14.80
CA GLY A 136 -4.00 -21.26 16.10
C GLY A 136 -3.41 -19.84 16.06
N GLU A 137 -3.01 -19.29 14.91
CA GLU A 137 -2.61 -17.87 14.83
C GLU A 137 -3.80 -16.90 14.98
N LEU A 138 -5.00 -17.37 14.62
CA LEU A 138 -6.26 -16.70 14.96
C LEU A 138 -6.87 -17.48 16.13
N ASP A 139 -6.64 -16.98 17.34
CA ASP A 139 -6.97 -17.67 18.59
C ASP A 139 -8.47 -17.99 18.74
N SER A 140 -8.84 -18.68 19.83
CA SER A 140 -10.25 -18.99 20.13
C SER A 140 -11.11 -17.75 20.34
N ASP A 141 -10.49 -16.61 20.66
CA ASP A 141 -11.20 -15.34 20.73
C ASP A 141 -11.47 -14.78 19.33
N GLY A 142 -10.83 -15.28 18.27
CA GLY A 142 -11.15 -14.94 16.89
C GLY A 142 -10.88 -13.47 16.55
N LEU A 143 -9.92 -12.82 17.23
CA LEU A 143 -9.59 -11.43 16.97
C LEU A 143 -8.52 -11.33 15.89
N LEU A 144 -8.92 -11.00 14.66
CA LEU A 144 -8.00 -10.72 13.56
C LEU A 144 -7.52 -9.28 13.62
N MET A 145 -6.24 -9.06 13.92
CA MET A 145 -5.63 -7.72 13.88
C MET A 145 -4.80 -7.55 12.60
N VAL A 146 -5.06 -6.47 11.86
CA VAL A 146 -4.32 -6.08 10.65
C VAL A 146 -3.85 -4.63 10.80
N GLU A 147 -2.59 -4.39 10.49
CA GLU A 147 -1.95 -3.08 10.62
C GLU A 147 -1.18 -2.73 9.34
N LEU A 148 -1.23 -1.45 8.96
CA LEU A 148 -0.28 -0.84 8.04
C LEU A 148 0.67 0.05 8.82
N GLY A 149 1.95 -0.22 8.67
CA GLY A 149 3.03 0.54 9.29
C GLY A 149 4.03 1.05 8.26
N GLU A 150 4.92 1.90 8.73
CA GLU A 150 6.13 2.26 8.00
C GLU A 150 7.29 1.31 8.31
N THR A 151 8.29 1.38 7.45
CA THR A 151 9.59 0.74 7.65
C THR A 151 10.69 1.69 7.17
N PRO A 152 11.84 1.77 7.84
CA PRO A 152 12.96 2.57 7.36
C PRO A 152 13.34 2.13 5.95
N PRO A 153 13.40 3.06 4.97
CA PRO A 153 13.83 2.71 3.64
C PRO A 153 15.32 2.35 3.65
N PRO A 154 15.78 1.44 2.78
CA PRO A 154 17.21 1.23 2.61
C PRO A 154 17.89 2.52 2.13
N SER A 155 19.18 2.68 2.43
CA SER A 155 19.91 3.92 2.20
C SER A 155 19.84 4.39 0.74
N TRP A 156 19.91 3.47 -0.22
CA TRP A 156 19.81 3.77 -1.66
C TRP A 156 18.41 4.24 -2.12
N ALA A 157 17.37 4.02 -1.31
CA ALA A 157 16.01 4.49 -1.58
C ALA A 157 15.65 5.78 -0.82
N THR A 158 16.56 6.28 0.02
CA THR A 158 16.34 7.51 0.79
C THR A 158 16.12 8.70 -0.15
N GLY A 159 15.10 9.51 0.14
CA GLY A 159 14.69 10.64 -0.71
C GLY A 159 13.92 10.26 -1.98
N ARG A 160 13.85 8.96 -2.32
CA ARG A 160 13.03 8.44 -3.43
C ARG A 160 11.68 7.90 -2.96
N LEU A 161 11.56 7.56 -1.68
CA LEU A 161 10.34 7.13 -1.02
C LEU A 161 9.80 8.21 -0.07
N SER A 162 8.50 8.21 0.16
CA SER A 162 7.84 9.09 1.14
C SER A 162 8.31 8.80 2.56
N THR A 163 8.56 9.84 3.35
CA THR A 163 8.95 9.75 4.76
C THR A 163 7.78 9.52 5.72
N ARG A 164 6.54 9.55 5.23
CA ARG A 164 5.32 9.23 6.01
C ARG A 164 4.39 8.38 5.14
N PRO A 165 4.75 7.11 4.90
CA PRO A 165 4.15 6.34 3.82
C PRO A 165 2.69 5.96 4.08
N VAL A 166 2.28 5.84 5.35
CA VAL A 166 0.90 5.46 5.71
C VAL A 166 -0.10 6.62 5.73
N VAL A 167 0.34 7.86 5.97
CA VAL A 167 -0.55 9.01 6.13
C VAL A 167 -1.22 9.38 4.81
N GLY A 168 -2.51 9.14 4.65
CA GLY A 168 -3.17 9.30 3.35
C GLY A 168 -3.37 8.00 2.59
N LEU A 169 -3.15 6.86 3.25
CA LEU A 169 -3.67 5.56 2.83
C LEU A 169 -5.06 5.28 3.42
N ARG A 170 -5.68 4.25 2.88
CA ARG A 170 -6.93 3.68 3.37
C ARG A 170 -6.92 2.17 3.26
N PHE A 171 -7.68 1.53 4.15
CA PHE A 171 -8.14 0.17 3.96
C PHE A 171 -9.44 0.20 3.18
N ASN A 172 -9.45 -0.45 2.01
CA ASN A 172 -10.64 -0.59 1.18
C ASN A 172 -11.49 -1.76 1.69
N SER A 173 -10.88 -2.94 1.78
CA SER A 173 -11.54 -4.15 2.26
C SER A 173 -10.57 -5.14 2.91
N ILE A 174 -11.13 -6.03 3.73
CA ILE A 174 -10.46 -7.21 4.31
C ILE A 174 -11.38 -8.40 4.10
N ALA A 175 -10.92 -9.41 3.36
CA ALA A 175 -11.63 -10.67 3.21
C ALA A 175 -10.91 -11.78 3.97
N VAL A 176 -11.68 -12.71 4.55
CA VAL A 176 -11.15 -13.86 5.28
C VAL A 176 -11.88 -15.11 4.81
N HIS A 177 -11.11 -16.11 4.40
CA HIS A 177 -11.62 -17.39 3.93
C HIS A 177 -10.91 -18.53 4.66
N THR A 178 -11.61 -19.61 4.95
CA THR A 178 -10.95 -20.85 5.36
C THR A 178 -10.10 -21.38 4.21
N THR A 179 -8.93 -21.93 4.53
CA THR A 179 -8.06 -22.58 3.56
C THR A 179 -7.77 -24.00 4.00
N SER A 180 -7.63 -24.91 3.05
CA SER A 180 -7.19 -26.29 3.28
C SER A 180 -5.71 -26.50 2.95
N VAL A 181 -5.05 -25.49 2.37
CA VAL A 181 -3.67 -25.58 1.86
C VAL A 181 -2.70 -25.02 2.90
N SER A 182 -1.69 -25.83 3.24
CA SER A 182 -0.72 -25.55 4.31
C SER A 182 0.43 -24.60 3.93
N ALA A 183 0.58 -24.22 2.66
CA ALA A 183 1.72 -23.41 2.22
C ALA A 183 1.38 -21.91 2.28
N PRO A 184 1.99 -21.12 3.20
CA PRO A 184 1.78 -19.68 3.25
C PRO A 184 2.41 -19.05 2.01
N ALA A 185 1.58 -18.56 1.10
CA ALA A 185 2.03 -17.78 -0.04
C ALA A 185 1.50 -16.36 0.09
N THR A 186 2.40 -15.39 0.28
CA THR A 186 2.00 -14.00 0.19
C THR A 186 2.01 -13.58 -1.26
N VAL A 187 0.88 -13.10 -1.76
CA VAL A 187 0.75 -12.61 -3.14
C VAL A 187 0.33 -11.15 -3.11
N SER A 188 1.02 -10.33 -3.92
CA SER A 188 0.63 -8.95 -4.18
C SER A 188 0.16 -8.82 -5.62
N THR A 189 -1.01 -8.20 -5.82
CA THR A 189 -1.48 -7.80 -7.14
C THR A 189 -1.66 -6.30 -7.23
N GLY A 190 -1.20 -5.71 -8.33
CA GLY A 190 -1.28 -4.28 -8.60
C GLY A 190 -0.08 -3.83 -9.43
N SER A 191 -0.19 -2.66 -10.06
CA SER A 191 0.99 -1.96 -10.59
C SER A 191 1.50 -1.02 -9.52
N THR A 192 2.79 -1.08 -9.19
CA THR A 192 3.41 -0.13 -8.23
C THR A 192 3.37 1.29 -8.77
N GLY A 193 3.26 1.43 -10.10
CA GLY A 193 3.32 2.69 -10.79
C GLY A 193 4.66 3.37 -10.64
N CYS A 194 5.75 2.73 -10.23
CA CYS A 194 7.06 3.37 -10.07
C CYS A 194 8.21 2.38 -10.32
N ASP A 195 9.45 2.87 -10.30
CA ASP A 195 10.70 2.13 -10.45
C ASP A 195 11.08 1.29 -9.22
N PHE A 196 10.07 0.88 -8.46
CA PHE A 196 10.17 -0.01 -7.32
C PHE A 196 9.20 -1.18 -7.47
N ALA A 197 9.58 -2.32 -6.93
CA ALA A 197 8.72 -3.49 -6.78
C ALA A 197 9.00 -4.17 -5.43
N VAL A 198 8.07 -4.99 -4.95
CA VAL A 198 8.25 -5.75 -3.71
C VAL A 198 8.04 -7.23 -3.99
N LEU A 199 9.06 -8.03 -3.71
CA LEU A 199 8.93 -9.48 -3.63
C LEU A 199 8.35 -9.83 -2.26
N GLN A 200 7.32 -10.68 -2.25
CA GLN A 200 6.66 -11.09 -1.02
C GLN A 200 7.35 -12.32 -0.41
N PRO A 201 7.18 -12.56 0.89
CA PRO A 201 7.59 -13.82 1.51
C PRO A 201 7.08 -15.04 0.71
N GLY A 202 7.96 -16.00 0.48
CA GLY A 202 7.65 -17.20 -0.31
C GLY A 202 7.61 -16.99 -1.82
N ALA A 203 8.07 -15.84 -2.34
CA ALA A 203 8.22 -15.65 -3.78
C ALA A 203 9.17 -16.70 -4.39
N ALA A 204 8.90 -17.11 -5.64
CA ALA A 204 9.77 -18.02 -6.37
C ALA A 204 11.19 -17.43 -6.53
N LEU A 205 12.20 -18.30 -6.55
CA LEU A 205 13.61 -17.92 -6.66
C LEU A 205 13.95 -17.20 -7.96
N VAL A 206 13.18 -17.44 -9.02
CA VAL A 206 13.32 -16.76 -10.30
C VAL A 206 12.05 -15.98 -10.57
N GLN A 207 12.20 -14.70 -10.86
CA GLN A 207 11.12 -13.75 -11.07
C GLN A 207 11.36 -12.98 -12.36
N ARG A 208 10.30 -12.62 -13.08
CA ARG A 208 10.43 -11.78 -14.26
C ARG A 208 9.99 -10.36 -13.95
N LEU A 209 10.87 -9.39 -14.18
CA LEU A 209 10.61 -7.98 -14.02
C LEU A 209 10.21 -7.36 -15.36
N SER A 210 8.96 -6.93 -15.47
CA SER A 210 8.47 -6.17 -16.62
C SER A 210 8.42 -4.68 -16.32
N THR A 211 8.85 -3.87 -17.29
CA THR A 211 8.85 -2.41 -17.19
C THR A 211 7.81 -1.79 -18.10
N GLN A 212 7.07 -0.80 -17.60
CA GLN A 212 6.11 -0.02 -18.37
C GLN A 212 6.40 1.47 -18.22
N VAL A 213 6.24 2.22 -19.30
CA VAL A 213 6.34 3.68 -19.29
C VAL A 213 5.10 4.28 -18.63
N VAL A 214 5.30 5.11 -17.62
CA VAL A 214 4.23 5.78 -16.87
C VAL A 214 4.48 7.28 -16.72
N PRO A 215 3.45 8.11 -16.75
CA PRO A 215 3.61 9.55 -16.59
C PRO A 215 4.28 9.91 -15.27
N ALA A 216 4.97 11.05 -15.25
CA ALA A 216 5.56 11.59 -14.04
C ALA A 216 4.52 11.72 -12.90
N ALA A 217 4.99 11.55 -11.67
CA ALA A 217 4.14 11.67 -10.49
C ALA A 217 3.46 13.06 -10.45
N PRO A 218 2.17 13.13 -10.10
CA PRO A 218 1.51 14.41 -9.88
C PRO A 218 2.14 15.15 -8.69
N PRO A 219 2.03 16.49 -8.63
CA PRO A 219 2.26 17.20 -7.38
C PRO A 219 1.24 16.77 -6.33
N LEU A 220 1.59 16.93 -5.05
CA LEU A 220 0.67 16.64 -3.96
C LEU A 220 -0.64 17.44 -4.10
N PRO A 221 -1.80 16.81 -3.86
CA PRO A 221 -3.08 17.50 -3.91
C PRO A 221 -3.14 18.56 -2.79
N LEU A 222 -3.55 19.78 -3.12
CA LEU A 222 -3.69 20.89 -2.18
C LEU A 222 -5.08 21.50 -2.29
N THR A 223 -5.63 21.99 -1.17
CA THR A 223 -6.88 22.73 -1.20
C THR A 223 -6.66 24.10 -1.87
N PRO A 224 -7.51 24.52 -2.82
CA PRO A 224 -7.38 25.82 -3.47
C PRO A 224 -7.60 26.95 -2.45
N ARG A 225 -6.50 27.62 -2.07
CA ARG A 225 -6.49 28.68 -1.03
C ARG A 225 -6.98 30.04 -1.51
N ASN A 226 -6.82 30.39 -2.79
CA ASN A 226 -7.08 31.75 -3.26
C ASN A 226 -8.47 31.91 -3.91
N ARG A 227 -9.18 33.00 -3.60
CA ARG A 227 -10.47 33.36 -4.24
C ARG A 227 -10.34 33.39 -5.78
N PHE A 228 -9.18 33.81 -6.29
CA PHE A 228 -8.85 33.81 -7.71
C PHE A 228 -8.71 32.39 -8.31
N THR A 229 -8.18 31.42 -7.57
CA THR A 229 -8.11 30.01 -8.01
C THR A 229 -9.47 29.31 -8.01
N ARG A 230 -10.48 29.90 -7.35
CA ARG A 230 -11.88 29.46 -7.44
C ARG A 230 -12.60 30.03 -8.67
N ARG A 231 -12.08 31.10 -9.29
CA ARG A 231 -12.67 31.70 -10.49
C ARG A 231 -12.48 30.76 -11.69
N ARG A 232 -13.53 30.60 -12.50
CA ARG A 232 -13.55 29.75 -13.71
C ARG A 232 -12.33 29.91 -14.65
N PRO A 233 -11.83 31.13 -14.95
CA PRO A 233 -10.69 31.27 -15.86
C PRO A 233 -9.38 30.68 -15.30
N ALA A 234 -9.11 30.84 -14.00
CA ALA A 234 -7.92 30.24 -13.39
C ALA A 234 -8.01 28.70 -13.38
N ARG A 235 -9.20 28.14 -13.13
CA ARG A 235 -9.44 26.69 -13.27
C ARG A 235 -9.21 26.21 -14.70
N ALA A 236 -9.60 26.99 -15.70
CA ALA A 236 -9.33 26.68 -17.11
C ALA A 236 -7.83 26.69 -17.40
N ALA A 237 -7.08 27.69 -16.95
CA ALA A 237 -5.63 27.74 -17.11
C ALA A 237 -4.91 26.54 -16.45
N PHE A 238 -5.29 26.16 -15.23
CA PHE A 238 -4.73 24.96 -14.58
C PHE A 238 -5.11 23.66 -15.31
N LYS A 239 -6.34 23.58 -15.86
CA LYS A 239 -6.74 22.45 -16.71
C LYS A 239 -5.92 22.40 -18.00
N VAL A 240 -5.68 23.54 -18.66
CA VAL A 240 -4.87 23.64 -19.87
C VAL A 240 -3.42 23.27 -19.58
N ALA A 241 -2.80 23.77 -18.51
CA ALA A 241 -1.45 23.40 -18.13
C ALA A 241 -1.33 21.89 -17.82
N ARG A 242 -2.34 21.30 -17.16
CA ARG A 242 -2.40 19.84 -16.94
C ARG A 242 -2.56 19.08 -18.26
N ALA A 243 -3.36 19.59 -19.19
CA ALA A 243 -3.52 19.01 -20.53
C ALA A 243 -2.23 19.12 -21.36
N ALA A 244 -1.53 20.26 -21.32
CA ALA A 244 -0.27 20.48 -22.03
C ALA A 244 0.83 19.53 -21.52
N ARG A 245 0.95 19.32 -20.19
CA ARG A 245 1.87 18.30 -19.63
C ARG A 245 1.53 16.89 -20.11
N ARG A 246 0.23 16.56 -20.25
CA ARG A 246 -0.20 15.26 -20.80
C ARG A 246 0.18 15.09 -22.27
N VAL A 247 0.03 16.14 -23.08
CA VAL A 247 0.38 16.11 -24.52
C VAL A 247 1.90 16.04 -24.70
N ALA A 248 2.66 16.85 -23.97
CA ALA A 248 4.12 16.81 -23.99
C ALA A 248 4.67 15.43 -23.60
N TYR A 249 4.06 14.78 -22.60
CA TYR A 249 4.44 13.42 -22.23
C TYR A 249 4.15 12.39 -23.33
N ARG A 250 3.03 12.51 -24.06
CA ARG A 250 2.74 11.64 -25.22
C ARG A 250 3.74 11.83 -26.35
N ALA A 251 4.25 13.04 -26.52
CA ALA A 251 5.22 13.38 -27.55
C ALA A 251 6.64 12.91 -27.21
N MET A 252 6.90 12.44 -25.98
CA MET A 252 8.14 11.81 -25.59
C MET A 252 8.00 10.29 -25.67
N PRO A 253 8.48 9.63 -26.75
CA PRO A 253 8.59 8.18 -26.78
C PRO A 253 9.73 7.77 -25.84
N ALA A 254 9.45 7.69 -24.54
CA ALA A 254 10.36 6.99 -23.64
C ALA A 254 10.27 5.51 -24.03
N ARG A 255 11.28 5.01 -24.77
CA ARG A 255 11.49 3.57 -24.84
C ARG A 255 12.13 3.18 -23.50
N PRO A 256 11.59 2.19 -22.77
CA PRO A 256 12.31 1.67 -21.62
C PRO A 256 13.67 1.18 -22.13
N GLY A 257 14.74 1.83 -21.68
CA GLY A 257 16.09 1.31 -21.89
C GLY A 257 16.26 -0.01 -21.14
N PRO A 258 17.40 -0.71 -21.33
CA PRO A 258 17.72 -1.86 -20.48
C PRO A 258 17.66 -1.46 -19.00
N LEU A 259 17.26 -2.38 -18.12
CA LEU A 259 17.25 -2.17 -16.67
C LEU A 259 18.63 -1.64 -16.24
N SER A 260 18.68 -0.45 -15.63
CA SER A 260 19.92 0.24 -15.27
C SER A 260 20.56 -0.33 -13.99
N GLY A 261 20.56 -1.66 -13.86
CA GLY A 261 20.84 -2.38 -12.62
C GLY A 261 19.64 -2.36 -11.65
N VAL A 262 19.52 -3.43 -10.88
CA VAL A 262 18.49 -3.60 -9.85
C VAL A 262 19.19 -3.77 -8.51
N LEU A 263 18.78 -2.96 -7.54
CA LEU A 263 19.16 -3.10 -6.13
C LEU A 263 18.04 -3.85 -5.42
N ALA A 264 18.41 -4.72 -4.49
CA ALA A 264 17.49 -5.40 -3.60
C ALA A 264 17.89 -5.16 -2.15
N ALA A 265 16.89 -4.99 -1.28
CA ALA A 265 17.12 -4.94 0.16
C ALA A 265 15.94 -5.56 0.91
N ASP A 266 16.26 -6.21 2.01
CA ASP A 266 15.27 -6.68 2.97
C ASP A 266 14.47 -5.50 3.53
N VAL A 267 13.14 -5.56 3.46
CA VAL A 267 12.26 -4.45 3.85
C VAL A 267 12.31 -4.19 5.35
N MET A 268 12.72 -5.16 6.15
CA MET A 268 12.72 -5.09 7.61
C MET A 268 13.98 -4.48 8.20
N THR A 269 15.11 -4.91 7.66
CA THR A 269 16.44 -4.56 8.16
C THR A 269 17.11 -3.50 7.29
N GLY A 270 16.63 -3.31 6.05
CA GLY A 270 17.30 -2.49 5.06
C GLY A 270 18.60 -3.10 4.53
N ALA A 271 18.93 -4.34 4.93
CA ALA A 271 20.15 -5.03 4.52
C ALA A 271 20.11 -5.33 3.01
N PRO A 272 21.21 -5.10 2.28
CA PRO A 272 21.27 -5.42 0.86
C PRO A 272 21.13 -6.94 0.65
N ILE A 273 20.47 -7.32 -0.45
CA ILE A 273 20.36 -8.71 -0.90
C ILE A 273 21.00 -8.80 -2.27
N ASP A 274 21.96 -9.71 -2.43
CA ASP A 274 22.63 -9.94 -3.70
C ASP A 274 21.69 -10.73 -4.62
N ILE A 275 21.25 -10.08 -5.70
CA ILE A 275 20.41 -10.69 -6.74
C ILE A 275 21.16 -10.74 -8.06
N GLU A 276 21.01 -11.84 -8.79
CA GLU A 276 21.53 -11.92 -10.16
C GLU A 276 20.48 -11.37 -11.12
N VAL A 277 20.91 -10.50 -12.03
CA VAL A 277 20.03 -9.90 -13.05
C VAL A 277 20.51 -10.34 -14.43
N SER A 278 19.66 -11.04 -15.17
CA SER A 278 19.92 -11.47 -16.55
C SER A 278 18.75 -11.07 -17.44
N GLY A 279 18.92 -10.01 -18.22
CA GLY A 279 17.84 -9.45 -19.04
C GLY A 279 16.68 -8.94 -18.18
N ASP A 280 15.50 -9.55 -18.32
CA ASP A 280 14.30 -9.25 -17.52
C ASP A 280 14.12 -10.22 -16.33
N GLN A 281 15.06 -11.15 -16.11
CA GLN A 281 14.99 -12.13 -15.03
C GLN A 281 15.81 -11.68 -13.82
N LEU A 282 15.22 -11.88 -12.65
CA LEU A 282 15.85 -11.70 -11.35
C LEU A 282 15.98 -13.07 -10.68
N ARG A 283 17.17 -13.39 -10.19
CA ARG A 283 17.43 -14.59 -9.41
C ARG A 283 17.80 -14.24 -7.98
N LEU A 284 17.06 -14.82 -7.05
CA LEU A 284 17.32 -14.73 -5.62
C LEU A 284 18.39 -15.74 -5.20
N PRO A 285 19.23 -15.41 -4.20
CA PRO A 285 20.26 -16.31 -3.70
C PRO A 285 19.67 -17.48 -2.90
N GLY A 286 18.44 -17.33 -2.40
CA GLY A 286 17.71 -18.34 -1.65
C GLY A 286 16.25 -17.93 -1.39
N PRO A 287 15.47 -18.77 -0.69
CA PRO A 287 14.12 -18.46 -0.27
C PRO A 287 14.09 -17.18 0.58
N ILE A 288 13.06 -16.35 0.40
CA ILE A 288 12.87 -15.13 1.18
C ILE A 288 11.71 -15.30 2.17
N GLU A 289 11.99 -15.07 3.45
CA GLU A 289 11.01 -15.16 4.55
C GLU A 289 10.35 -13.80 4.84
N THR A 290 10.97 -12.72 4.39
CA THR A 290 10.58 -11.34 4.59
C THR A 290 10.37 -10.65 3.23
N PRO A 291 9.57 -9.57 3.17
CA PRO A 291 9.42 -8.82 1.94
C PRO A 291 10.76 -8.20 1.51
N VAL A 292 11.04 -8.18 0.20
CA VAL A 292 12.26 -7.60 -0.38
C VAL A 292 11.88 -6.45 -1.31
N LEU A 293 12.44 -5.27 -1.06
CA LEU A 293 12.29 -4.10 -1.91
C LEU A 293 13.28 -4.18 -3.05
N LEU A 294 12.78 -4.13 -4.28
CA LEU A 294 13.55 -3.95 -5.50
C LEU A 294 13.46 -2.49 -5.95
N GLY A 295 14.56 -1.94 -6.44
CA GLY A 295 14.55 -0.63 -7.07
C GLY A 295 15.68 -0.42 -8.06
N ALA A 296 15.51 0.53 -8.98
CA ALA A 296 16.54 0.85 -9.96
C ALA A 296 17.75 1.52 -9.28
N VAL A 297 18.98 1.21 -9.71
CA VAL A 297 20.20 1.88 -9.20
C VAL A 297 20.11 3.39 -9.40
N GLN A 298 19.66 3.81 -10.59
CA GLN A 298 19.36 5.21 -10.91
C GLN A 298 17.85 5.43 -10.88
N ALA A 299 17.40 6.58 -10.38
CA ALA A 299 15.98 6.88 -10.33
C ALA A 299 15.36 6.93 -11.74
N GLN A 300 14.30 6.17 -11.97
CA GLN A 300 13.58 6.09 -13.23
C GLN A 300 12.12 6.53 -13.04
N PRO A 301 11.85 7.82 -12.77
CA PRO A 301 10.54 8.30 -12.32
C PRO A 301 9.42 8.15 -13.37
N THR A 302 9.76 7.83 -14.61
CA THR A 302 8.82 7.60 -15.72
C THR A 302 8.62 6.12 -16.05
N LEU A 303 9.15 5.21 -15.21
CA LEU A 303 8.97 3.77 -15.35
C LEU A 303 8.18 3.21 -14.17
N ALA A 304 7.41 2.16 -14.47
CA ALA A 304 6.71 1.34 -13.52
C ALA A 304 7.19 -0.10 -13.66
N TRP A 305 7.48 -0.73 -12.54
CA TRP A 305 7.94 -2.11 -12.46
C TRP A 305 6.77 -3.02 -12.08
N ARG A 306 6.75 -4.21 -12.69
CA ARG A 306 5.79 -5.26 -12.39
C ARG A 306 6.46 -6.63 -12.42
N LEU A 307 6.33 -7.35 -11.32
CA LEU A 307 6.78 -8.73 -11.18
C LEU A 307 5.76 -9.69 -11.84
N LYS A 308 6.28 -10.74 -12.46
CA LYS A 308 5.53 -11.82 -13.14
C LYS A 308 6.11 -13.16 -12.76
#